data_AF-A0A383EYG4-F1
#
_entry.id   AF-A0A383EYG4-F1
#
_cell.length_a   1.000
_cell.length_b   1.000
_cell.length_c   1.000
_cell.angle_alpha   90.00
_cell.angle_beta   90.00
_cell.angle_gamma   90.00
#
_symmetry.space_group_name_H-M   'P 1'
#
loop_
_entity.id
_entity.type
_entity.pdbx_description
1 polymer ?
#
loop_
_entity_poly.entity_id
_entity_poly.type
_entity_poly.pdbx_seq_one_letter_code
_entity_poly.pdbx_strand_id
1 'polypeptide(L)'
;MVNQHTNPNPEEGIDPLKKYGINLTELAQKGNIDPVIGREDEIRRVIQILSRRKKNNPVLIGEPGTGKTTVIEGLAKRIAEKDVPENIKNKQIISLDLSAMVAGAMYKGQFEERLKNFIDAVKKEDGNIIVFIDEIHMIVGAGGQGQMDIANIIKPELAQGTLKVVGA
;
A
#
# COMPACT_ATOMS: atom_id res chain seq x y z
N MET A 1 -10.81 -41.71 -15.03
CA MET A 1 -11.56 -40.64 -14.34
C MET A 1 -10.54 -39.84 -13.54
N VAL A 2 -10.41 -38.55 -13.83
CA VAL A 2 -9.32 -37.69 -13.32
C VAL A 2 -9.63 -37.29 -11.88
N ASN A 3 -8.79 -37.69 -10.93
CA ASN A 3 -8.82 -37.19 -9.55
C ASN A 3 -8.41 -35.72 -9.54
N GLN A 4 -9.37 -34.80 -9.47
CA GLN A 4 -9.12 -33.43 -9.08
C GLN A 4 -8.65 -33.42 -7.62
N HIS A 5 -7.35 -33.28 -7.41
CA HIS A 5 -6.84 -32.80 -6.13
C HIS A 5 -7.22 -31.33 -6.04
N THR A 6 -8.37 -31.03 -5.43
CA THR A 6 -8.63 -29.68 -4.91
C THR A 6 -7.61 -29.44 -3.81
N ASN A 7 -6.50 -28.79 -4.15
CA ASN A 7 -5.58 -28.27 -3.17
C ASN A 7 -6.38 -27.18 -2.43
N PRO A 8 -6.77 -27.37 -1.15
CA PRO A 8 -7.44 -26.30 -0.42
C PRO A 8 -6.48 -25.12 -0.39
N ASN A 9 -6.90 -23.94 -0.85
CA ASN A 9 -6.05 -22.75 -0.79
C ASN A 9 -5.87 -22.46 0.71
N PRO A 10 -4.68 -22.63 1.31
CA PRO A 10 -4.50 -22.52 2.76
C PRO A 10 -4.71 -21.08 3.28
N GLU A 11 -5.05 -20.16 2.38
CA GLU A 11 -5.33 -18.76 2.66
C GLU A 11 -6.82 -18.39 2.57
N GLU A 12 -7.70 -19.37 2.30
CA GLU A 12 -9.16 -19.17 2.33
C GLU A 12 -9.63 -18.67 3.70
N GLY A 13 -10.34 -17.54 3.71
CA GLY A 13 -10.88 -16.91 4.92
C GLY A 13 -9.94 -15.97 5.66
N ILE A 14 -8.70 -15.79 5.22
CA ILE A 14 -7.77 -14.81 5.81
C ILE A 14 -7.93 -13.46 5.11
N ASP A 15 -8.13 -12.39 5.89
CA ASP A 15 -8.17 -11.02 5.39
C ASP A 15 -6.80 -10.61 4.80
N PRO A 16 -6.70 -10.38 3.47
CA PRO A 16 -5.44 -10.02 2.83
C PRO A 16 -4.86 -8.71 3.35
N LEU A 17 -5.70 -7.74 3.75
CA LEU A 17 -5.25 -6.43 4.24
C LEU A 17 -4.52 -6.57 5.57
N LYS A 18 -4.96 -7.48 6.43
CA LYS A 18 -4.30 -7.76 7.72
C LYS A 18 -3.10 -8.69 7.58
N LYS A 19 -3.16 -9.64 6.65
CA LYS A 19 -2.08 -10.60 6.44
C LYS A 19 -0.86 -9.98 5.77
N TYR A 20 -1.08 -9.10 4.79
CA TYR A 20 -0.03 -8.50 3.98
C TYR A 20 0.07 -6.98 4.13
N GLY A 21 -0.60 -6.43 5.13
CA GLY A 21 -0.60 -5.00 5.36
C GLY A 21 -0.53 -4.63 6.84
N ILE A 22 -0.03 -3.41 7.08
CA ILE A 22 0.04 -2.80 8.40
C ILE A 22 -0.76 -1.51 8.36
N ASN A 23 -1.81 -1.41 9.18
CA ASN A 23 -2.65 -0.22 9.25
C ASN A 23 -1.98 0.88 10.08
N LEU A 24 -1.26 1.78 9.41
CA LEU A 24 -0.55 2.89 10.04
C LEU A 24 -1.53 3.87 10.71
N THR A 25 -2.73 4.05 10.17
CA THR A 25 -3.74 4.93 10.79
C THR A 25 -4.25 4.34 12.10
N GLU A 26 -4.45 3.03 12.17
CA GLU A 26 -4.82 2.34 13.41
C GLU A 26 -3.68 2.40 14.45
N LEU A 27 -2.42 2.23 14.01
CA LEU A 27 -1.27 2.40 14.90
C LEU A 27 -1.17 3.83 15.45
N ALA A 28 -1.38 4.85 14.61
CA ALA A 28 -1.45 6.24 15.04
C ALA A 28 -2.56 6.46 16.08
N GLN A 29 -3.76 5.94 15.85
CA GLN A 29 -4.89 6.06 16.79
C GLN A 29 -4.60 5.42 18.15
N LYS A 30 -3.81 4.34 18.16
CA LYS A 30 -3.36 3.66 19.40
C LYS A 30 -2.19 4.35 20.09
N GLY A 31 -1.61 5.41 19.50
CA GLY A 31 -0.42 6.07 20.02
C GLY A 31 0.88 5.29 19.80
N ASN A 32 0.88 4.32 18.88
CA ASN A 32 2.04 3.46 18.58
C ASN A 32 2.95 4.04 17.48
N ILE A 33 2.70 5.28 17.05
CA ILE A 33 3.55 6.01 16.10
C ILE A 33 4.19 7.17 16.84
N ASP A 34 5.52 7.23 16.80
CA ASP A 34 6.30 8.28 17.45
C ASP A 34 5.96 9.67 16.88
N PRO A 35 6.13 10.75 17.66
CA PRO A 35 5.98 12.10 17.16
C PRO A 35 6.93 12.38 15.98
N VAL A 36 6.34 12.75 14.85
CA VAL A 36 7.10 13.17 13.67
C VAL A 36 7.49 14.64 13.81
N ILE A 37 8.79 14.94 13.68
CA ILE A 37 9.36 16.28 13.85
C ILE A 37 10.01 16.72 12.52
N GLY A 38 9.70 17.92 12.06
CA GLY A 38 10.43 18.57 10.96
C GLY A 38 10.10 18.02 9.57
N ARG A 39 8.90 17.43 9.38
CA ARG A 39 8.42 16.87 8.10
C ARG A 39 7.09 17.47 7.64
N GLU A 40 6.73 18.63 8.19
CA GLU A 40 5.44 19.26 8.01
C GLU A 40 5.20 19.64 6.53
N ASP A 41 6.25 20.06 5.83
CA ASP A 41 6.16 20.44 4.42
C ASP A 41 6.01 19.23 3.50
N GLU A 42 6.73 18.14 3.74
CA GLU A 42 6.57 16.88 3.00
C GLU A 42 5.18 16.28 3.24
N ILE A 43 4.72 16.22 4.49
CA ILE A 43 3.38 15.72 4.83
C ILE A 43 2.30 16.59 4.14
N ARG A 44 2.43 17.92 4.23
CA ARG A 44 1.51 18.86 3.57
C ARG A 44 1.53 18.64 2.05
N ARG A 45 2.69 18.39 1.45
CA ARG A 45 2.83 18.13 0.02
C ARG A 45 2.15 16.83 -0.40
N VAL A 46 2.29 15.77 0.37
CA VAL A 46 1.60 14.48 0.13
C VAL A 46 0.09 14.68 0.18
N ILE A 47 -0.44 15.37 1.20
CA ILE A 47 -1.87 15.72 1.32
C ILE A 47 -2.36 16.47 0.08
N GLN A 48 -1.62 17.50 -0.36
CA GLN A 48 -1.97 18.28 -1.55
C GLN A 48 -2.05 17.41 -2.81
N ILE A 49 -1.11 16.47 -2.99
CA ILE A 49 -1.12 15.58 -4.15
C ILE A 49 -2.28 14.59 -4.09
N LEU A 50 -2.52 13.96 -2.93
CA LEU A 50 -3.62 13.01 -2.72
C LEU A 50 -5.01 13.64 -2.95
N SER A 51 -5.13 14.95 -2.76
CA SER A 51 -6.37 15.72 -2.98
C SER A 51 -6.60 16.15 -4.42
N ARG A 52 -5.68 15.88 -5.36
CA ARG A 52 -5.87 16.20 -6.78
C ARG A 52 -6.90 15.25 -7.42
N ARG A 53 -7.57 15.73 -8.48
CA ARG A 53 -8.47 14.91 -9.30
C ARG A 53 -7.74 13.91 -10.20
N LYS A 54 -6.53 14.25 -10.66
CA LYS A 54 -5.69 13.42 -11.53
C LYS A 54 -4.25 13.47 -11.03
N LYS A 55 -3.47 12.42 -11.31
CA LYS A 55 -2.06 12.29 -10.88
C LYS A 55 -1.93 12.52 -9.37
N ASN A 56 -2.74 11.79 -8.61
CA ASN A 56 -2.93 11.92 -7.17
C ASN A 56 -2.27 10.79 -6.38
N ASN A 57 -1.30 10.10 -6.99
CA ASN A 57 -0.46 9.09 -6.36
C ASN A 57 0.94 9.67 -6.16
N PRO A 58 1.26 10.22 -4.98
CA PRO A 58 2.58 10.80 -4.72
C PRO A 58 3.65 9.71 -4.61
N VAL A 59 4.88 10.06 -5.00
CA VAL A 59 6.07 9.25 -4.77
C VAL A 59 7.08 10.11 -4.04
N LEU A 60 7.53 9.65 -2.87
CA LEU A 60 8.57 10.26 -2.08
C LEU A 60 9.94 9.85 -2.66
N ILE A 61 10.75 10.83 -3.03
CA ILE A 61 12.07 10.59 -3.63
C ILE A 61 13.14 11.08 -2.65
N GLY A 62 14.20 10.28 -2.49
CA GLY A 62 15.28 10.52 -1.53
C GLY A 62 16.15 9.29 -1.38
N GLU A 63 17.29 9.45 -0.72
CA GLU A 63 18.19 8.33 -0.40
C GLU A 63 17.54 7.37 0.62
N PRO A 64 17.92 6.08 0.64
CA PRO A 64 17.52 5.16 1.70
C PRO A 64 17.86 5.72 3.08
N GLY A 65 16.97 5.52 4.05
CA GLY A 65 17.19 5.98 5.43
C GLY A 65 16.89 7.47 5.69
N THR A 66 16.45 8.25 4.70
CA THR A 66 16.09 9.67 4.91
C THR A 66 14.74 9.89 5.60
N GLY A 67 14.08 8.83 6.08
CA GLY A 67 12.80 8.90 6.81
C GLY A 67 11.57 9.09 5.92
N LYS A 68 11.54 8.48 4.72
CA LYS A 68 10.34 8.52 3.84
C LYS A 68 9.13 7.87 4.52
N THR A 69 9.34 6.74 5.17
CA THR A 69 8.33 6.04 5.98
C THR A 69 7.79 6.96 7.08
N THR A 70 8.67 7.73 7.75
CA THR A 70 8.29 8.70 8.79
C THR A 70 7.35 9.80 8.28
N VAL A 71 7.50 10.24 7.02
CA VAL A 71 6.55 11.19 6.40
C VAL A 71 5.15 10.56 6.32
N ILE A 72 5.06 9.27 6.00
CA ILE A 72 3.77 8.57 5.87
C ILE A 72 3.16 8.25 7.23
N GLU A 73 3.98 7.90 8.22
CA GLU A 73 3.55 7.78 9.62
C GLU A 73 2.99 9.10 10.15
N GLY A 74 3.65 10.22 9.84
CA GLY A 74 3.17 11.56 10.16
C GLY A 74 1.84 11.89 9.48
N LEU A 75 1.66 11.49 8.22
CA LEU A 75 0.38 11.59 7.54
C LEU A 75 -0.70 10.74 8.22
N ALA A 76 -0.39 9.49 8.59
CA ALA A 76 -1.32 8.60 9.28
C ALA A 76 -1.79 9.21 10.61
N LYS A 77 -0.88 9.85 11.34
CA LYS A 77 -1.18 10.59 12.57
C LYS A 77 -2.12 11.77 12.34
N ARG A 78 -1.87 12.60 11.33
CA ARG A 78 -2.78 13.72 10.99
C ARG A 78 -4.16 13.24 10.58
N ILE A 79 -4.26 12.11 9.87
CA ILE A 79 -5.55 11.48 9.56
C ILE A 79 -6.25 11.03 10.84
N ALA A 80 -5.56 10.34 11.75
CA ALA A 80 -6.10 9.89 13.03
C ALA A 80 -6.61 11.06 13.89
N GLU A 81 -5.89 12.19 13.88
CA GLU A 81 -6.23 13.44 14.58
C GLU A 81 -7.29 14.28 13.84
N LYS A 82 -7.71 13.84 12.65
CA LYS A 82 -8.63 14.56 11.75
C LYS A 82 -8.11 15.94 11.29
N ASP A 83 -6.80 16.16 11.37
CA ASP A 83 -6.07 17.33 10.88
C ASP A 83 -5.66 17.17 9.41
N VAL A 84 -6.65 16.90 8.57
CA VAL A 84 -6.51 16.78 7.11
C VAL A 84 -7.78 17.27 6.42
N PRO A 85 -7.73 17.60 5.13
CA PRO A 85 -8.91 17.93 4.34
C PRO A 85 -9.98 16.83 4.37
N GLU A 86 -11.25 17.21 4.20
CA GLU A 86 -12.41 16.31 4.36
C GLU A 86 -12.36 15.09 3.44
N ASN A 87 -11.81 15.25 2.23
CA ASN A 87 -11.63 14.17 1.27
C ASN A 87 -10.57 13.11 1.68
N ILE A 88 -9.84 13.31 2.78
CA ILE A 88 -8.84 12.38 3.33
C ILE A 88 -9.19 11.98 4.78
N LYS A 89 -9.96 12.79 5.52
CA LYS A 89 -10.22 12.66 6.97
C LYS A 89 -10.60 11.27 7.46
N ASN A 90 -11.37 10.51 6.69
CA ASN A 90 -11.86 9.18 7.09
C ASN A 90 -11.13 8.02 6.39
N LYS A 91 -10.03 8.30 5.70
CA LYS A 91 -9.25 7.26 5.02
C LYS A 91 -8.32 6.55 5.99
N GLN A 92 -7.88 5.35 5.62
CA GLN A 92 -6.85 4.60 6.32
C GLN A 92 -5.60 4.52 5.44
N ILE A 93 -4.42 4.53 6.07
CA ILE A 93 -3.16 4.21 5.40
C ILE A 93 -2.77 2.79 5.77
N ILE A 94 -2.66 1.93 4.76
CA ILE A 94 -2.16 0.56 4.93
C ILE A 94 -0.84 0.45 4.20
N SER A 95 0.23 0.18 4.95
CA SER A 95 1.53 -0.17 4.39
C SER A 95 1.48 -1.59 3.83
N LEU A 96 1.89 -1.77 2.58
CA LEU A 96 2.02 -3.06 1.93
C LEU A 96 3.31 -3.75 2.38
N ASP A 97 3.21 -4.95 2.91
CA ASP A 97 4.36 -5.79 3.25
C ASP A 97 4.68 -6.76 2.10
N LEU A 98 5.60 -6.36 1.24
CA LEU A 98 6.08 -7.18 0.14
C LEU A 98 6.84 -8.43 0.64
N SER A 99 7.52 -8.34 1.78
CA SER A 99 8.26 -9.47 2.35
C SER A 99 7.32 -10.57 2.79
N ALA A 100 6.22 -10.21 3.46
CA ALA A 100 5.16 -11.16 3.84
C ALA A 100 4.51 -11.83 2.61
N MET A 101 4.37 -11.12 1.49
CA MET A 101 3.82 -11.68 0.25
C MET A 101 4.77 -12.68 -0.41
N VAL A 102 6.08 -12.44 -0.35
CA VAL A 102 7.12 -13.34 -0.89
C VAL A 102 7.35 -14.53 0.04
N ALA A 103 7.21 -14.34 1.36
CA ALA A 103 7.42 -15.38 2.34
C ALA A 103 6.52 -16.60 2.09
N GLY A 104 7.13 -17.77 1.94
CA GLY A 104 6.43 -19.03 1.66
C GLY A 104 5.79 -19.12 0.27
N ALA A 105 6.07 -18.19 -0.64
CA ALA A 105 5.68 -18.34 -2.04
C ALA A 105 6.61 -19.35 -2.72
N MET A 106 6.08 -20.51 -3.11
CA MET A 106 6.90 -21.57 -3.73
C MET A 106 7.22 -21.25 -5.20
N TYR A 107 6.38 -20.43 -5.85
CA TYR A 107 6.54 -20.02 -7.24
C TYR A 107 5.98 -18.60 -7.46
N LYS A 108 6.46 -17.93 -8.51
CA LYS A 108 6.11 -16.56 -8.89
C LYS A 108 4.60 -16.27 -8.90
N GLY A 109 3.80 -17.20 -9.45
CA GLY A 109 2.35 -17.03 -9.59
C GLY A 109 1.61 -16.85 -8.25
N GLN A 110 2.12 -17.45 -7.17
CA GLN A 110 1.48 -17.36 -5.85
C GLN A 110 1.58 -15.96 -5.25
N PHE A 111 2.73 -15.29 -5.42
CA PHE A 111 2.86 -13.89 -5.02
C PHE A 111 1.91 -13.00 -5.84
N GLU A 112 1.82 -13.22 -7.16
CA GLU A 112 0.92 -12.41 -8.01
C GLU A 112 -0.55 -12.58 -7.60
N GLU A 113 -0.96 -13.80 -7.23
CA GLU A 113 -2.29 -14.07 -6.68
C GLU A 113 -2.51 -13.36 -5.34
N ARG A 114 -1.55 -13.42 -4.41
CA ARG A 114 -1.61 -12.71 -3.12
C ARG A 114 -1.76 -11.21 -3.30
N LEU A 115 -1.00 -10.63 -4.22
CA LEU A 115 -1.08 -9.20 -4.52
C LEU A 115 -2.41 -8.83 -5.16
N LYS A 116 -2.93 -9.64 -6.09
CA LYS A 116 -4.27 -9.43 -6.66
C LYS A 116 -5.34 -9.46 -5.57
N ASN A 117 -5.30 -10.46 -4.69
CA ASN A 117 -6.24 -10.56 -3.58
C ASN A 117 -6.16 -9.35 -2.64
N PHE A 118 -4.95 -8.84 -2.36
CA PHE A 118 -4.76 -7.62 -1.59
C PHE A 118 -5.38 -6.40 -2.29
N ILE A 119 -5.09 -6.20 -3.57
CA ILE A 119 -5.63 -5.06 -4.35
C ILE A 119 -7.16 -5.14 -4.43
N ASP A 120 -7.72 -6.33 -4.64
CA ASP A 120 -9.17 -6.53 -4.66
C ASP A 120 -9.80 -6.27 -3.29
N ALA A 121 -9.13 -6.61 -2.20
CA ALA A 121 -9.57 -6.23 -0.85
C ALA A 121 -9.55 -4.71 -0.65
N VAL A 122 -8.50 -4.02 -1.12
CA VAL A 122 -8.43 -2.54 -1.08
C VAL A 122 -9.56 -1.90 -1.90
N LYS A 123 -9.88 -2.46 -3.07
CA LYS A 123 -10.94 -1.94 -3.95
C LYS A 123 -12.33 -2.08 -3.33
N LYS A 124 -12.58 -3.15 -2.57
CA LYS A 124 -13.84 -3.36 -1.84
C LYS A 124 -14.10 -2.31 -0.75
N GLU A 125 -13.07 -1.58 -0.34
CA GLU A 125 -13.18 -0.49 0.64
C GLU A 125 -13.55 0.85 -0.02
N ASP A 126 -13.96 0.86 -1.29
CA ASP A 126 -14.52 2.01 -2.01
C ASP A 126 -13.66 3.28 -1.91
N GLY A 127 -12.34 3.09 -2.02
CA GLY A 127 -11.35 4.17 -1.97
C GLY A 127 -11.07 4.71 -0.57
N ASN A 128 -11.56 4.08 0.50
CA ASN A 128 -11.26 4.46 1.88
C ASN A 128 -9.83 4.11 2.31
N ILE A 129 -9.13 3.24 1.57
CA ILE A 129 -7.73 2.91 1.83
C ILE A 129 -6.79 3.68 0.89
N ILE A 130 -5.72 4.20 1.47
CA ILE A 130 -4.51 4.66 0.79
C ILE A 130 -3.43 3.60 1.06
N VAL A 131 -2.89 3.01 -0.01
CA VAL A 131 -1.82 2.02 0.11
C VAL A 131 -0.48 2.73 0.14
N PHE A 132 0.37 2.42 1.12
CA PHE A 132 1.76 2.85 1.15
C PHE A 132 2.67 1.71 0.67
N ILE A 133 3.62 2.03 -0.21
CA ILE A 133 4.60 1.08 -0.74
C ILE A 133 5.99 1.70 -0.57
N ASP A 134 6.76 1.23 0.42
CA ASP A 134 8.04 1.85 0.78
C ASP A 134 9.13 1.66 -0.29
N GLU A 135 9.10 0.52 -0.98
CA GLU A 135 10.04 0.19 -2.05
C GLU A 135 9.30 0.03 -3.38
N ILE A 136 8.61 1.10 -3.83
CA ILE A 136 7.75 1.01 -5.02
C ILE A 136 8.54 0.65 -6.29
N HIS A 137 9.84 0.94 -6.30
CA HIS A 137 10.73 0.57 -7.39
C HIS A 137 10.81 -0.95 -7.61
N MET A 138 10.68 -1.77 -6.56
CA MET A 138 10.62 -3.24 -6.70
C MET A 138 9.43 -3.72 -7.54
N ILE A 139 8.37 -2.92 -7.59
CA ILE A 139 7.12 -3.21 -8.31
C ILE A 139 7.14 -2.56 -9.71
N VAL A 140 7.74 -1.37 -9.83
CA VAL A 140 7.69 -0.54 -11.05
C VAL A 140 8.85 -0.84 -12.01
N GLY A 141 9.97 -1.38 -11.55
CA GLY A 141 11.10 -1.71 -12.42
C GLY A 141 12.07 -2.75 -11.85
N ALA A 142 12.25 -3.85 -12.58
CA ALA A 142 13.32 -3.92 -13.57
C ALA A 142 12.96 -4.95 -14.64
N GLY A 143 13.09 -4.55 -15.91
CA GLY A 143 12.96 -5.43 -17.08
C GLY A 143 14.11 -6.43 -17.25
N GLY A 144 14.61 -6.99 -16.15
CA GLY A 144 15.56 -8.10 -16.16
C GLY A 144 14.81 -9.44 -16.13
N GLN A 145 15.29 -10.41 -16.90
CA GLN A 145 14.76 -11.78 -16.88
C GLN A 145 14.75 -12.31 -15.42
N GLY A 146 13.56 -12.43 -14.82
CA GLY A 146 13.38 -12.95 -13.47
C GLY A 146 12.67 -12.02 -12.50
N GLN A 147 12.53 -10.71 -12.78
CA GLN A 147 11.75 -9.83 -11.92
C GLN A 147 10.25 -9.91 -12.21
N MET A 148 9.44 -9.71 -11.18
CA MET A 148 7.99 -9.81 -11.27
C MET A 148 7.43 -8.58 -11.99
N ASP A 149 6.70 -8.77 -13.09
CA ASP A 149 6.06 -7.67 -13.82
C ASP A 149 4.75 -7.27 -13.14
N ILE A 150 4.89 -6.81 -11.90
CA ILE A 150 3.79 -6.41 -11.02
C ILE A 150 3.11 -5.15 -11.56
N ALA A 151 3.86 -4.35 -12.33
CA ALA A 151 3.36 -3.15 -12.97
C ALA A 151 2.09 -3.41 -13.80
N ASN A 152 1.95 -4.57 -14.44
CA ASN A 152 0.73 -4.92 -15.21
C ASN A 152 -0.50 -5.13 -14.33
N ILE A 153 -0.32 -5.52 -13.07
CA ILE A 153 -1.43 -5.69 -12.11
C ILE A 153 -1.89 -4.31 -11.59
N ILE A 154 -0.95 -3.40 -11.32
CA ILE A 154 -1.24 -2.12 -10.64
C ILE A 154 -1.60 -1.00 -11.62
N LYS A 155 -0.98 -0.93 -12.80
CA LYS A 155 -1.20 0.15 -13.78
C LYS A 155 -2.68 0.40 -14.12
N PRO A 156 -3.52 -0.63 -14.37
CA PRO A 156 -4.94 -0.41 -14.67
C PRO A 156 -5.67 0.29 -13.52
N GLU A 157 -5.40 -0.12 -12.29
CA GLU A 157 -6.08 0.39 -11.10
C GLU A 157 -5.67 1.83 -10.78
N LEU A 158 -4.39 2.17 -11.00
CA LEU A 158 -3.91 3.54 -10.90
C LEU A 158 -4.51 4.46 -11.98
N ALA A 159 -4.68 3.94 -13.21
CA ALA A 159 -5.24 4.70 -14.32
C ALA A 159 -6.75 4.96 -14.14
N GLN A 160 -7.47 3.98 -13.58
CA GLN A 160 -8.90 4.07 -13.27
C GLN A 160 -9.18 4.88 -11.99
N GLY A 161 -8.19 5.01 -11.11
CA GLY A 161 -8.33 5.72 -9.83
C GLY A 161 -9.03 4.89 -8.74
N THR A 162 -9.19 3.59 -8.96
CA THR A 162 -9.72 2.59 -8.01
C THR A 162 -8.72 2.27 -6.92
N LEU A 163 -7.43 2.50 -7.17
CA LEU A 163 -6.35 2.35 -6.21
C LEU A 163 -5.66 3.70 -5.98
N LYS A 164 -5.52 4.08 -4.70
CA LYS A 164 -4.76 5.27 -4.28
C LYS A 164 -3.50 4.83 -3.56
N VAL A 165 -2.35 5.26 -4.06
CA VAL A 165 -1.03 4.82 -3.59
C VAL A 165 -0.15 6.00 -3.20
N VAL A 166 0.63 5.83 -2.15
CA VAL A 166 1.84 6.61 -1.88
C VAL A 166 3.05 5.68 -2.02
N GLY A 167 4.00 6.03 -2.89
CA GLY A 167 5.24 5.28 -3.07
C GLY A 167 6.42 5.97 -2.37
N ALA A 168 7.47 5.22 -2.05
CA ALA A 168 8.77 5.72 -1.64
C ALA A 168 9.94 5.02 -2.39
#